data_AF-A0A956XKA2-F1
#
_entry.id   AF-A0A956XKA2-F1
#
_cell.length_a   1.000
_cell.length_b   1.000
_cell.length_c   1.000
_cell.angle_alpha   90.00
_cell.angle_beta   90.00
_cell.angle_gamma   90.00
#
_symmetry.space_group_name_H-M   'P 1'
#
loop_
_entity.id
_entity.type
_entity.pdbx_description
1 polymer ?
#
loop_
_entity_poly.entity_id
_entity_poly.type
_entity_poly.pdbx_seq_one_letter_code
_entity_poly.pdbx_strand_id
1 'polypeptide(L)'
;MLRAFGKFIWRFMIIFSFIVNIVLVVVLVAAGALLFNIKNDIAEPLLTGLHATSRGLAESTIDWTIPVRDNIPVRLNIPLQQDTTVVLTEPVALNVTANIDLPGINAYGVAAQVRLTLPQGLQLPVALDLNVPVDEDLDVALDVRAVIPLAETQLRDPIAALENTVGPLSALVWDLPSDFYDAGYRLGAAIRGDTSDPSYDVDLLNGERPVRGDFNGDGQEEVVYQEYDPWPGFSITAGVNYDLLDIAPPPGHVRLETGIVPPGALPALDEQWRPEYYVNGTNPLMLNQQALQQLQTEGVPNYTYDGSMSDYYLQTQQHPRVEDPNGDDSEGELGIVTPSGGNQ
;
A
#
# COMPACT_ATOMS: atom_id res chain seq x y z
N MET A 1 -83.35 22.10 -14.80
CA MET A 1 -82.14 22.23 -13.95
C MET A 1 -81.42 20.91 -13.70
N LEU A 2 -82.10 19.79 -13.37
CA LEU A 2 -81.45 18.50 -13.07
C LEU A 2 -80.53 17.92 -14.17
N ARG A 3 -80.89 18.04 -15.46
CA ARG A 3 -80.05 17.54 -16.57
C ARG A 3 -78.77 18.35 -16.81
N ALA A 4 -78.76 19.63 -16.42
CA ALA A 4 -77.57 20.48 -16.53
C ALA A 4 -76.58 20.16 -15.39
N PHE A 5 -77.10 19.90 -14.20
CA PHE A 5 -76.31 19.53 -13.03
C PHE A 5 -75.60 18.17 -13.20
N GLY A 6 -76.29 17.17 -13.77
CA GLY A 6 -75.68 15.87 -14.07
C GLY A 6 -74.50 15.94 -15.04
N LYS A 7 -74.56 16.80 -16.06
CA LYS A 7 -73.44 17.01 -17.00
C LYS A 7 -72.24 17.69 -16.33
N PHE A 8 -72.47 18.55 -15.35
CA PHE A 8 -71.41 19.21 -14.59
C PHE A 8 -70.65 18.20 -13.72
N ILE A 9 -71.36 17.35 -12.97
CA ILE A 9 -70.75 16.31 -12.14
C ILE A 9 -69.92 15.32 -12.97
N TRP A 10 -70.42 14.88 -14.13
CA TRP A 10 -69.68 13.96 -15.00
C TRP A 10 -68.36 14.57 -15.51
N ARG A 11 -68.38 15.85 -15.92
CA ARG A 11 -67.16 16.58 -16.33
C ARG A 11 -66.20 16.77 -15.17
N PHE A 12 -66.71 17.09 -13.99
CA PHE A 12 -65.88 17.22 -12.78
C PHE A 12 -65.20 15.90 -12.43
N MET A 13 -65.91 14.77 -12.49
CA MET A 13 -65.36 13.45 -12.19
C MET A 13 -64.22 13.07 -13.16
N ILE A 14 -64.37 13.35 -14.45
CA ILE A 14 -63.33 13.09 -15.45
C ILE A 14 -62.11 13.97 -15.21
N ILE A 15 -62.30 15.29 -15.02
CA ILE A 15 -61.21 16.23 -14.78
C ILE A 15 -60.48 15.90 -13.47
N PHE A 16 -61.22 15.58 -12.40
CA PHE A 16 -60.65 15.19 -11.12
C PHE A 16 -59.83 13.90 -11.23
N SER A 17 -60.35 12.87 -11.90
CA SER A 17 -59.59 11.63 -12.13
C SER A 17 -58.33 11.88 -12.95
N PHE A 18 -58.38 12.77 -13.93
CA PHE A 18 -57.22 13.12 -14.76
C PHE A 18 -56.16 13.86 -13.94
N ILE A 19 -56.58 14.81 -13.09
CA ILE A 19 -55.68 15.54 -12.19
C ILE A 19 -55.03 14.59 -11.19
N VAL A 20 -55.79 13.71 -10.53
CA VAL A 20 -55.23 12.76 -9.55
C VAL A 20 -54.22 11.83 -10.21
N ASN A 21 -54.49 11.33 -11.42
CA ASN A 21 -53.56 10.47 -12.13
C ASN A 21 -52.29 11.23 -12.57
N ILE A 22 -52.42 12.47 -13.06
CA ILE A 22 -51.26 13.32 -13.38
C ILE A 22 -50.41 13.57 -12.12
N VAL A 23 -51.04 13.92 -11.00
CA VAL A 23 -50.33 14.14 -9.74
C VAL A 23 -49.63 12.86 -9.31
N LEU A 24 -50.28 11.70 -9.42
CA LEU A 24 -49.66 10.41 -9.11
C LEU A 24 -48.43 10.14 -9.98
N VAL A 25 -48.52 10.37 -11.30
CA VAL A 25 -47.40 10.21 -12.23
C VAL A 25 -46.26 11.16 -11.86
N VAL A 26 -46.55 12.43 -11.58
CA VAL A 26 -45.55 13.41 -11.13
C VAL A 26 -44.87 12.96 -9.84
N VAL A 27 -45.64 12.45 -8.87
CA VAL A 27 -45.09 11.92 -7.61
C VAL A 27 -44.19 10.71 -7.85
N LEU A 28 -44.57 9.80 -8.75
CA LEU A 28 -43.74 8.63 -9.09
C LEU A 28 -42.44 9.03 -9.79
N VAL A 29 -42.49 10.01 -10.70
CA VAL A 29 -41.28 10.54 -11.36
C VAL A 29 -40.38 11.24 -10.35
N ALA A 30 -40.93 12.06 -9.45
CA ALA A 30 -40.15 12.70 -8.40
C ALA A 30 -39.52 11.67 -7.43
N ALA A 31 -40.28 10.64 -7.04
CA ALA A 31 -39.77 9.56 -6.19
C ALA A 31 -38.66 8.74 -6.88
N GLY A 32 -38.83 8.43 -8.18
CA GLY A 32 -37.79 7.74 -8.96
C GLY A 32 -36.52 8.58 -9.08
N ALA A 33 -36.64 9.89 -9.33
CA ALA A 33 -35.47 10.79 -9.37
C ALA A 33 -34.71 10.80 -8.03
N LEU A 34 -35.42 10.82 -6.90
CA LEU A 34 -34.79 10.74 -5.58
C LEU A 34 -34.10 9.39 -5.35
N LEU A 35 -34.70 8.28 -5.79
CA LEU A 35 -34.09 6.95 -5.68
C LEU A 35 -32.81 6.85 -6.52
N PHE A 36 -32.79 7.42 -7.73
CA PHE A 36 -31.60 7.46 -8.58
C PHE A 36 -30.49 8.30 -7.97
N ASN A 37 -30.80 9.46 -7.39
CA ASN A 37 -29.80 10.27 -6.67
C ASN A 37 -29.22 9.48 -5.48
N ILE A 38 -30.06 8.81 -4.69
CA ILE A 38 -29.58 7.97 -3.57
C ILE A 38 -28.70 6.83 -4.09
N LYS A 39 -29.07 6.18 -5.20
CA LYS A 39 -28.26 5.12 -5.81
C LYS A 39 -26.88 5.66 -6.20
N ASN A 40 -26.85 6.67 -7.07
CA ASN A 40 -25.64 7.14 -7.72
C ASN A 40 -24.71 7.90 -6.75
N ASP A 41 -25.28 8.68 -5.82
CA ASP A 41 -24.48 9.53 -4.93
C ASP A 41 -24.11 8.84 -3.61
N ILE A 42 -24.86 7.81 -3.20
CA ILE A 42 -24.71 7.18 -1.88
C ILE A 42 -24.49 5.68 -1.98
N ALA A 43 -25.45 4.93 -2.51
CA ALA A 43 -25.42 3.47 -2.41
C ALA A 43 -24.27 2.85 -3.22
N GLU A 44 -24.10 3.31 -4.46
CA GLU A 44 -23.05 2.84 -5.37
C GLU A 44 -21.65 3.16 -4.84
N PRO A 45 -21.28 4.41 -4.49
CA PRO A 45 -19.94 4.70 -3.99
C PRO A 45 -19.65 4.04 -2.64
N LEU A 46 -20.63 3.91 -1.73
CA LEU A 46 -20.42 3.26 -0.43
C LEU A 46 -20.21 1.75 -0.57
N LEU A 47 -21.07 1.05 -1.32
CA LEU A 47 -20.95 -0.40 -1.49
C LEU A 47 -19.73 -0.76 -2.35
N THR A 48 -19.44 0.04 -3.36
CA THR A 48 -18.24 -0.13 -4.18
C THR A 48 -16.99 0.14 -3.36
N GLY A 49 -16.95 1.23 -2.58
CA GLY A 49 -15.83 1.52 -1.69
C GLY A 49 -15.63 0.48 -0.61
N LEU A 50 -16.71 -0.08 -0.05
CA LEU A 50 -16.63 -1.17 0.92
C LEU A 50 -16.09 -2.46 0.28
N HIS A 51 -16.50 -2.77 -0.95
CA HIS A 51 -15.99 -3.92 -1.68
C HIS A 51 -14.49 -3.76 -2.03
N ALA A 52 -14.09 -2.59 -2.53
CA ALA A 52 -12.68 -2.24 -2.76
C ALA A 52 -11.84 -2.38 -1.50
N THR A 53 -12.28 -1.79 -0.39
CA THR A 53 -11.53 -1.82 0.88
C THR A 53 -11.44 -3.24 1.45
N SER A 54 -12.47 -4.07 1.27
CA SER A 54 -12.43 -5.49 1.65
C SER A 54 -11.40 -6.27 0.83
N ARG A 55 -11.36 -6.07 -0.49
CA ARG A 55 -10.37 -6.70 -1.38
C ARG A 55 -8.95 -6.21 -1.09
N GLY A 56 -8.77 -4.90 -0.93
CA GLY A 56 -7.48 -4.32 -0.56
C GLY A 56 -6.98 -4.81 0.80
N LEU A 57 -7.89 -5.05 1.75
CA LEU A 57 -7.53 -5.68 3.02
C LEU A 57 -7.08 -7.13 2.82
N ALA A 58 -7.76 -7.91 1.97
CA ALA A 58 -7.35 -9.28 1.65
C ALA A 58 -5.94 -9.36 1.03
N GLU A 59 -5.58 -8.38 0.20
CA GLU A 59 -4.29 -8.31 -0.51
C GLU A 59 -3.18 -7.66 0.32
N SER A 60 -3.50 -7.06 1.46
CA SER A 60 -2.51 -6.36 2.30
C SER A 60 -1.57 -7.29 3.06
N THR A 61 -0.43 -6.75 3.49
CA THR A 61 0.61 -7.47 4.25
C THR A 61 0.83 -6.83 5.62
N ILE A 62 1.08 -7.66 6.64
CA ILE A 62 1.57 -7.22 7.95
C ILE A 62 3.09 -7.24 7.89
N ASP A 63 3.71 -6.09 8.19
CA ASP A 63 5.15 -5.99 8.40
C ASP A 63 5.43 -5.87 9.91
N TRP A 64 6.03 -6.91 10.48
CA TRP A 64 6.29 -6.97 11.92
C TRP A 64 7.70 -7.50 12.19
N THR A 65 8.38 -6.88 13.15
CA THR A 65 9.68 -7.35 13.64
C THR A 65 9.48 -8.25 14.85
N ILE A 66 9.69 -9.56 14.68
CA ILE A 66 9.54 -10.56 15.73
C ILE A 66 10.86 -10.66 16.50
N PRO A 67 10.88 -10.32 17.81
CA PRO A 67 12.07 -10.52 18.62
C PRO A 67 12.22 -12.00 18.96
N VAL A 68 13.31 -12.61 18.48
CA VAL A 68 13.76 -13.94 18.88
C VAL A 68 14.76 -13.75 20.01
N ARG A 69 14.42 -14.27 21.19
CA ARG A 69 15.27 -14.29 22.38
C ARG A 69 15.40 -15.74 22.79
N ASP A 70 16.58 -16.31 22.58
CA ASP A 70 16.84 -17.72 22.82
C ASP A 70 18.21 -17.93 23.47
N ASN A 71 18.38 -19.05 24.15
CA ASN A 71 19.64 -19.45 24.77
C ASN A 71 20.05 -20.81 24.20
N ILE A 72 21.16 -20.83 23.46
CA ILE A 72 21.64 -22.02 22.76
C ILE A 72 22.84 -22.60 23.52
N PRO A 73 22.76 -23.84 24.03
CA PRO A 73 23.89 -24.47 24.68
C PRO A 73 24.92 -24.92 23.64
N VAL A 74 26.12 -24.35 23.70
CA VAL A 74 27.26 -24.68 22.83
C VAL A 74 28.16 -25.67 23.55
N ARG A 75 28.03 -26.95 23.18
CA ARG A 75 28.85 -28.05 23.71
C ARG A 75 29.77 -28.56 22.61
N LEU A 76 31.03 -28.14 22.64
CA LEU A 76 32.04 -28.48 21.62
C LEU A 76 33.23 -29.17 22.28
N ASN A 77 33.83 -30.14 21.60
CA ASN A 77 35.15 -30.67 21.97
C ASN A 77 36.14 -30.25 20.89
N ILE A 78 37.06 -29.35 21.24
CA ILE A 78 38.07 -28.83 20.32
C ILE A 78 39.34 -29.67 20.49
N PRO A 79 39.73 -30.49 19.48
CA PRO A 79 41.02 -31.16 19.48
C PRO A 79 42.11 -30.14 19.20
N LEU A 80 43.00 -29.95 20.16
CA LEU A 80 44.16 -29.07 20.07
C LEU A 80 45.41 -29.92 19.81
N GLN A 81 45.89 -29.87 18.57
CA GLN A 81 47.15 -30.49 18.16
C GLN A 81 48.13 -29.40 17.77
N GLN A 82 49.06 -29.08 18.67
CA GLN A 82 50.04 -28.02 18.45
C GLN A 82 51.42 -28.37 19.01
N ASP A 83 52.45 -28.05 18.24
CA ASP A 83 53.83 -28.08 18.73
C ASP A 83 54.10 -26.81 19.53
N THR A 84 54.44 -26.96 20.80
CA THR A 84 54.74 -25.83 21.69
C THR A 84 56.01 -26.08 22.48
N THR A 85 56.68 -25.00 22.89
CA THR A 85 57.90 -25.09 23.69
C THR A 85 57.55 -24.84 25.15
N VAL A 86 57.56 -25.89 25.96
CA VAL A 86 57.36 -25.79 27.41
C VAL A 86 58.68 -25.49 28.11
N VAL A 87 58.64 -24.69 29.17
CA VAL A 87 59.81 -24.42 30.02
C VAL A 87 59.68 -25.27 31.28
N LEU A 88 60.73 -26.02 31.62
CA LEU A 88 60.75 -26.77 32.88
C LEU A 88 60.73 -25.82 34.07
N THR A 89 59.72 -25.92 34.93
CA THR A 89 59.61 -25.13 36.16
C THR A 89 60.45 -25.69 37.30
N GLU A 90 60.81 -26.97 37.24
CA GLU A 90 61.60 -27.68 38.25
C GLU A 90 62.60 -28.66 37.58
N PRO A 91 63.71 -29.03 38.24
CA PRO A 91 64.65 -30.01 37.71
C PRO A 91 64.02 -31.41 37.57
N VAL A 92 64.09 -32.01 36.38
CA VAL A 92 63.53 -33.34 36.09
C VAL A 92 64.64 -34.38 35.99
N ALA A 93 64.59 -35.41 36.83
CA ALA A 93 65.55 -36.52 36.77
C ALA A 93 65.14 -37.57 35.73
N LEU A 94 66.07 -37.96 34.87
CA LEU A 94 65.93 -39.00 33.85
C LEU A 94 66.92 -40.14 34.11
N ASN A 95 66.46 -41.38 33.96
CA ASN A 95 67.32 -42.55 33.93
C ASN A 95 67.31 -43.07 32.48
N VAL A 96 68.43 -42.94 31.77
CA VAL A 96 68.55 -43.32 30.36
C VAL A 96 69.67 -44.34 30.17
N THR A 97 69.46 -45.27 29.24
CA THR A 97 70.50 -46.19 28.80
C THR A 97 71.24 -45.57 27.63
N ALA A 98 72.53 -45.26 27.82
CA ALA A 98 73.38 -44.68 26.80
C ALA A 98 74.41 -45.71 26.33
N ASN A 99 74.72 -45.71 25.03
CA ASN A 99 75.85 -46.45 24.50
C ASN A 99 77.10 -45.61 24.70
N ILE A 100 78.02 -46.10 25.51
CA ILE A 100 79.29 -45.43 25.79
C ILE A 100 80.39 -46.19 25.05
N ASP A 101 81.15 -45.46 24.24
CA ASP A 101 82.41 -45.94 23.71
C ASP A 101 83.53 -45.59 24.69
N LEU A 102 84.22 -46.62 25.20
CA LEU A 102 85.35 -46.48 26.10
C LEU A 102 86.65 -46.80 25.34
N PRO A 103 87.23 -45.82 24.62
CA PRO A 103 88.40 -46.05 23.77
C PRO A 103 89.65 -46.49 24.54
N GLY A 104 89.69 -46.33 25.87
CA GLY A 104 90.78 -46.81 26.72
C GLY A 104 90.78 -48.32 26.99
N ILE A 105 89.70 -49.04 26.69
CA ILE A 105 89.57 -50.49 26.95
C ILE A 105 89.04 -51.28 25.75
N ASN A 106 89.05 -50.71 24.53
CA ASN A 106 88.51 -51.30 23.31
C ASN A 106 87.03 -51.76 23.42
N ALA A 107 86.25 -51.15 24.29
CA ALA A 107 84.84 -51.46 24.47
C ALA A 107 83.99 -50.41 23.75
N TYR A 108 83.32 -50.83 22.68
CA TYR A 108 82.47 -49.99 21.85
C TYR A 108 81.02 -50.44 22.01
N GLY A 109 80.10 -49.49 22.11
CA GLY A 109 78.66 -49.75 22.22
C GLY A 109 78.22 -50.38 23.54
N VAL A 110 78.90 -50.12 24.66
CA VAL A 110 78.49 -50.65 25.97
C VAL A 110 77.27 -49.88 26.47
N ALA A 111 76.16 -50.58 26.69
CA ALA A 111 74.95 -50.02 27.29
C ALA A 111 75.17 -49.75 28.79
N ALA A 112 75.24 -48.48 29.17
CA ALA A 112 75.38 -48.04 30.55
C ALA A 112 74.14 -47.25 31.00
N GLN A 113 73.70 -47.47 32.23
CA GLN A 113 72.63 -46.69 32.85
C GLN A 113 73.20 -45.37 33.39
N VAL A 114 72.69 -44.24 32.88
CA VAL A 114 73.11 -42.89 33.28
C VAL A 114 71.92 -42.18 33.93
N ARG A 115 72.18 -41.50 35.05
CA ARG A 115 71.25 -40.54 35.66
C ARG A 115 71.56 -39.15 35.14
N LEU A 116 70.62 -38.56 34.40
CA LEU A 116 70.71 -37.21 33.87
C LEU A 116 69.65 -36.34 34.58
N THR A 117 69.99 -35.12 34.96
CA THR A 117 69.01 -34.15 35.49
C THR A 117 68.87 -33.02 34.49
N LEU A 118 67.67 -32.84 33.94
CA LEU A 118 67.35 -31.69 33.11
C LEU A 118 67.18 -30.46 34.03
N PRO A 119 67.93 -29.37 33.82
CA PRO A 119 67.84 -28.19 34.68
C PRO A 119 66.51 -27.45 34.46
N GLN A 120 66.03 -26.79 35.51
CA GLN A 120 64.94 -25.81 35.40
C GLN A 120 65.30 -24.73 34.36
N GLY A 121 64.31 -24.22 33.65
CA GLY A 121 64.50 -23.23 32.58
C GLY A 121 64.88 -23.83 31.22
N LEU A 122 65.08 -25.15 31.12
CA LEU A 122 65.27 -25.82 29.82
C LEU A 122 63.96 -25.75 29.02
N GLN A 123 64.07 -25.28 27.78
CA GLN A 123 62.98 -25.22 26.80
C GLN A 123 62.87 -26.56 26.07
N LEU A 124 61.75 -27.27 26.24
CA LEU A 124 61.47 -28.52 25.55
C LEU A 124 60.38 -28.29 24.50
N PRO A 125 60.66 -28.54 23.22
CA PRO A 125 59.61 -28.66 22.22
C PRO A 125 58.83 -29.94 22.48
N VAL A 126 57.50 -29.82 22.59
CA VAL A 126 56.59 -30.94 22.79
C VAL A 126 55.41 -30.81 21.83
N ALA A 127 54.94 -31.94 21.32
CA ALA A 127 53.68 -32.02 20.60
C ALA A 127 52.55 -32.18 21.62
N LEU A 128 51.68 -31.17 21.73
CA LEU A 128 50.52 -31.20 22.60
C LEU A 128 49.32 -31.74 21.81
N ASP A 129 48.70 -32.82 22.31
CA ASP A 129 47.44 -33.39 21.80
C ASP A 129 46.43 -33.40 22.95
N LEU A 130 45.55 -32.40 22.99
CA LEU A 130 44.61 -32.17 24.08
C LEU A 130 43.20 -31.97 23.52
N ASN A 131 42.21 -32.67 24.06
CA ASN A 131 40.80 -32.38 23.78
C ASN A 131 40.27 -31.40 24.84
N VAL A 132 39.96 -30.18 24.41
CA VAL A 132 39.42 -29.14 25.28
C VAL A 132 37.90 -29.10 25.13
N PRO A 133 37.13 -29.43 26.19
CA PRO A 133 35.68 -29.26 26.18
C PRO A 133 35.33 -27.78 26.38
N VAL A 134 34.42 -27.28 25.56
CA VAL A 134 33.76 -25.98 25.68
C VAL A 134 32.29 -26.25 25.96
N ASP A 135 31.78 -25.71 27.07
CA ASP A 135 30.39 -25.79 27.51
C ASP A 135 29.97 -24.38 27.92
N GLU A 136 29.41 -23.65 26.97
CA GLU A 136 29.00 -22.25 27.13
C GLU A 136 27.58 -22.08 26.62
N ASP A 137 26.77 -21.29 27.34
CA ASP A 137 25.42 -20.93 26.91
C ASP A 137 25.50 -19.60 26.14
N LEU A 138 25.08 -19.61 24.86
CA LEU A 138 25.08 -18.44 24.01
C LEU A 138 23.69 -17.80 24.00
N ASP A 139 23.60 -16.57 24.50
CA ASP A 139 22.39 -15.75 24.39
C ASP A 139 22.26 -15.16 22.97
N VAL A 140 21.18 -15.53 22.29
CA VAL A 140 20.84 -15.02 20.97
C VAL A 140 19.69 -14.03 21.09
N ALA A 141 19.95 -12.79 20.70
CA ALA A 141 18.94 -11.76 20.54
C ALA A 141 18.93 -11.29 19.08
N LEU A 142 17.97 -11.82 18.31
CA LEU A 142 17.79 -11.48 16.91
C LEU A 142 16.41 -10.86 16.71
N ASP A 143 16.35 -9.75 15.98
CA ASP A 143 15.10 -9.14 15.57
C ASP A 143 14.89 -9.48 14.09
N VAL A 144 13.90 -10.32 13.82
CA VAL A 144 13.62 -10.82 12.46
C VAL A 144 12.40 -10.09 11.91
N ARG A 145 12.58 -9.43 10.77
CA ARG A 145 11.46 -8.84 10.03
C ARG A 145 10.67 -9.94 9.33
N ALA A 146 9.38 -10.04 9.63
CA ALA A 146 8.45 -10.93 8.98
C ALA A 146 7.42 -10.10 8.21
N VAL A 147 7.28 -10.39 6.91
CA VAL A 147 6.20 -9.86 6.06
C VAL A 147 5.19 -10.98 5.87
N ILE A 148 4.00 -10.81 6.43
CA ILE A 148 2.96 -11.85 6.47
C ILE A 148 1.76 -11.36 5.64
N PRO A 149 1.48 -11.95 4.48
CA PRO A 149 0.28 -11.63 3.70
C PRO A 149 -0.99 -11.94 4.49
N LEU A 150 -1.95 -11.01 4.57
CA LEU A 150 -3.20 -11.23 5.31
C LEU A 150 -4.01 -12.39 4.75
N ALA A 151 -3.94 -12.62 3.44
CA ALA A 151 -4.52 -13.77 2.75
C ALA A 151 -4.06 -15.13 3.30
N GLU A 152 -2.86 -15.19 3.89
CA GLU A 152 -2.26 -16.42 4.45
C GLU A 152 -2.47 -16.54 5.96
N THR A 153 -3.16 -15.59 6.58
CA THR A 153 -3.44 -15.58 8.02
C THR A 153 -4.84 -16.10 8.34
N GLN A 154 -5.11 -16.31 9.63
CA GLN A 154 -6.45 -16.60 10.14
C GLN A 154 -7.46 -15.45 9.92
N LEU A 155 -6.99 -14.25 9.54
CA LEU A 155 -7.86 -13.13 9.19
C LEU A 155 -8.47 -13.28 7.79
N ARG A 156 -8.00 -14.22 6.96
CA ARG A 156 -8.59 -14.46 5.64
C ARG A 156 -10.05 -14.86 5.72
N ASP A 157 -10.44 -15.70 6.67
CA ASP A 157 -11.82 -16.18 6.82
C ASP A 157 -12.84 -15.05 7.07
N PRO A 158 -12.64 -14.16 8.07
CA PRO A 158 -13.56 -13.03 8.27
C PRO A 158 -13.53 -12.02 7.11
N ILE A 159 -12.39 -11.81 6.44
CA ILE A 159 -12.30 -10.93 5.26
C ILE A 159 -13.09 -11.54 4.09
N ALA A 160 -12.92 -12.84 3.82
CA ALA A 160 -13.67 -13.54 2.78
C ALA A 160 -15.18 -13.56 3.08
N ALA A 161 -15.58 -13.65 4.36
CA ALA A 161 -16.98 -13.53 4.75
C ALA A 161 -17.54 -12.12 4.45
N LEU A 162 -16.74 -11.07 4.66
CA LEU A 162 -17.09 -9.70 4.29
C LEU A 162 -17.23 -9.55 2.77
N GLU A 163 -16.26 -10.05 1.99
CA GLU A 163 -16.30 -10.06 0.51
C GLU A 163 -17.56 -10.77 0.00
N ASN A 164 -17.89 -11.94 0.55
CA ASN A 164 -19.07 -12.71 0.17
C ASN A 164 -20.40 -12.04 0.57
N THR A 165 -20.38 -11.17 1.58
CA THR A 165 -21.58 -10.44 2.02
C THR A 165 -21.77 -9.17 1.21
N VAL A 166 -20.69 -8.46 0.89
CA VAL A 166 -20.72 -7.16 0.21
C VAL A 166 -20.76 -7.32 -1.30
N GLY A 167 -20.04 -8.29 -1.87
CA GLY A 167 -19.94 -8.52 -3.31
C GLY A 167 -21.30 -8.69 -4.01
N PRO A 168 -22.21 -9.54 -3.52
CA PRO A 168 -23.54 -9.66 -4.11
C PRO A 168 -24.38 -8.39 -3.99
N LEU A 169 -24.21 -7.62 -2.90
CA LEU A 169 -24.96 -6.39 -2.67
C LEU A 169 -24.44 -5.25 -3.54
N SER A 170 -23.12 -5.15 -3.71
CA SER A 170 -22.53 -4.21 -4.65
C SER A 170 -22.99 -4.55 -6.06
N ALA A 171 -22.84 -5.81 -6.51
CA ALA A 171 -23.31 -6.26 -7.82
C ALA A 171 -24.80 -5.95 -8.07
N LEU A 172 -25.66 -6.17 -7.07
CA LEU A 172 -27.08 -5.85 -7.18
C LEU A 172 -27.33 -4.35 -7.36
N VAL A 173 -26.66 -3.50 -6.57
CA VAL A 173 -26.81 -2.04 -6.69
C VAL A 173 -26.23 -1.54 -8.00
N TRP A 174 -25.16 -2.16 -8.49
CA TRP A 174 -24.58 -1.89 -9.80
C TRP A 174 -25.54 -2.23 -10.95
N ASP A 175 -26.32 -3.31 -10.84
CA ASP A 175 -27.30 -3.70 -11.86
C ASP A 175 -28.60 -2.86 -11.84
N LEU A 176 -28.81 -2.02 -10.82
CA LEU A 176 -29.95 -1.12 -10.83
C LEU A 176 -29.78 -0.02 -11.89
N PRO A 177 -30.88 0.43 -12.52
CA PRO A 177 -30.80 1.54 -13.45
C PRO A 177 -30.32 2.82 -12.77
N SER A 178 -29.42 3.55 -13.42
CA SER A 178 -28.86 4.81 -12.93
C SER A 178 -29.79 6.01 -13.17
N ASP A 179 -30.68 5.93 -14.15
CA ASP A 179 -31.66 6.97 -14.46
C ASP A 179 -32.92 6.40 -15.18
N PHE A 180 -33.86 7.30 -15.52
CA PHE A 180 -35.08 6.94 -16.24
C PHE A 180 -34.84 6.47 -17.68
N TYR A 181 -33.76 6.92 -18.32
CA TYR A 181 -33.41 6.50 -19.67
C TYR A 181 -32.90 5.05 -19.66
N ASP A 182 -31.97 4.72 -18.75
CA ASP A 182 -31.46 3.37 -18.54
C ASP A 182 -32.58 2.43 -18.07
N ALA A 183 -33.44 2.86 -17.14
CA ALA A 183 -34.61 2.09 -16.73
C ALA A 183 -35.54 1.79 -17.91
N GLY A 184 -35.78 2.78 -18.78
CA GLY A 184 -36.59 2.61 -20.00
C GLY A 184 -35.93 1.68 -21.02
N TYR A 185 -34.61 1.80 -21.20
CA TYR A 185 -33.83 0.94 -22.08
C TYR A 185 -33.86 -0.52 -21.61
N ARG A 186 -33.54 -0.78 -20.34
CA ARG A 186 -33.57 -2.13 -19.72
C ARG A 186 -34.96 -2.75 -19.77
N LEU A 187 -36.01 -1.97 -19.48
CA LEU A 187 -37.39 -2.44 -19.63
C LEU A 187 -37.70 -2.78 -21.09
N GLY A 188 -37.23 -1.96 -22.04
CA GLY A 188 -37.37 -2.22 -23.47
C GLY A 188 -36.65 -3.50 -23.92
N ALA A 189 -35.42 -3.73 -23.44
CA ALA A 189 -34.65 -4.95 -23.69
C ALA A 189 -35.36 -6.18 -23.12
N ALA A 190 -35.82 -6.12 -21.87
CA ALA A 190 -36.58 -7.19 -21.22
C ALA A 190 -37.87 -7.54 -21.98
N ILE A 191 -38.62 -6.54 -22.47
CA ILE A 191 -39.84 -6.76 -23.27
C ILE A 191 -39.51 -7.38 -24.63
N ARG A 192 -38.36 -7.07 -25.21
CA ARG A 192 -37.88 -7.66 -26.48
C ARG A 192 -37.30 -9.07 -26.31
N GLY A 193 -37.12 -9.55 -25.08
CA GLY A 193 -36.47 -10.82 -24.78
C GLY A 193 -34.96 -10.79 -25.01
N ASP A 194 -34.37 -9.60 -25.06
CA ASP A 194 -32.94 -9.39 -25.22
C ASP A 194 -32.31 -9.34 -23.83
N THR A 195 -31.98 -10.52 -23.29
CA THR A 195 -31.35 -10.67 -21.97
C THR A 195 -29.82 -10.75 -22.05
N SER A 196 -29.24 -10.58 -23.24
CA SER A 196 -27.85 -10.89 -23.53
C SER A 196 -27.15 -9.71 -24.21
N ASP A 197 -27.25 -8.51 -23.63
CA ASP A 197 -26.32 -7.45 -24.00
C ASP A 197 -25.05 -7.60 -23.14
N PRO A 198 -23.92 -8.08 -23.70
CA PRO A 198 -22.69 -8.37 -22.96
C PRO A 198 -22.05 -7.13 -22.34
N SER A 199 -22.52 -5.92 -22.65
CA SER A 199 -22.03 -4.70 -22.00
C SER A 199 -22.53 -4.49 -20.57
N TYR A 200 -23.37 -5.39 -20.04
CA TYR A 200 -23.88 -5.31 -18.66
C TYR A 200 -23.51 -6.53 -17.82
N ASP A 201 -22.81 -7.51 -18.41
CA ASP A 201 -22.27 -8.64 -17.66
C ASP A 201 -20.97 -8.16 -16.99
N VAL A 202 -21.08 -7.73 -15.73
CA VAL A 202 -19.91 -7.44 -14.91
C VAL A 202 -19.13 -8.75 -14.81
N ASP A 203 -17.92 -8.79 -15.38
CA ASP A 203 -17.02 -9.90 -15.17
C ASP A 203 -16.51 -9.86 -13.72
N LEU A 204 -17.34 -10.39 -12.82
CA LEU A 204 -17.09 -10.47 -11.38
C LEU A 204 -15.83 -11.29 -11.06
N LEU A 205 -15.32 -12.09 -12.02
CA LEU A 205 -14.11 -12.88 -11.87
C LEU A 205 -12.86 -12.04 -12.14
N ASN A 206 -12.89 -11.13 -13.12
CA ASN A 206 -11.72 -10.36 -13.54
C ASN A 206 -11.71 -8.89 -13.04
N GLY A 207 -12.82 -8.38 -12.51
CA GLY A 207 -12.86 -7.02 -11.96
C GLY A 207 -12.72 -5.92 -13.02
N GLU A 208 -13.03 -6.22 -14.27
CA GLU A 208 -13.05 -5.25 -15.36
C GLU A 208 -14.49 -4.83 -15.64
N ARG A 209 -14.69 -3.55 -16.00
CA ARG A 209 -16.00 -3.02 -16.38
C ARG A 209 -16.00 -2.50 -17.81
N PRO A 210 -16.99 -2.86 -18.65
CA PRO A 210 -17.23 -2.14 -19.90
C PRO A 210 -17.80 -0.75 -19.58
N VAL A 211 -17.05 0.31 -19.89
CA VAL A 211 -17.51 1.69 -19.84
C VAL A 211 -17.87 2.12 -21.25
N ARG A 212 -19.08 2.65 -21.44
CA ARG A 212 -19.50 3.25 -22.72
C ARG A 212 -19.22 4.75 -22.72
N GLY A 213 -18.57 5.20 -23.77
CA GLY A 213 -18.26 6.61 -23.98
C GLY A 213 -17.65 6.81 -25.37
N ASP A 214 -17.70 8.04 -25.86
CA ASP A 214 -16.93 8.47 -27.02
C ASP A 214 -15.51 8.81 -26.52
N PHE A 215 -14.67 7.79 -26.35
CA PHE A 215 -13.34 7.97 -25.76
C PHE A 215 -12.35 8.55 -26.78
N ASN A 216 -12.62 8.37 -28.08
CA ASN A 216 -11.78 8.86 -29.16
C ASN A 216 -12.26 10.20 -29.78
N GLY A 217 -13.45 10.68 -29.43
CA GLY A 217 -14.03 11.96 -29.88
C GLY A 217 -14.62 11.93 -31.30
N ASP A 218 -14.93 10.75 -31.85
CA ASP A 218 -15.46 10.59 -33.21
C ASP A 218 -17.00 10.62 -33.29
N GLY A 219 -17.68 10.75 -32.16
CA GLY A 219 -19.14 10.75 -32.03
C GLY A 219 -19.78 9.37 -32.07
N GLN A 220 -19.01 8.29 -32.04
CA GLN A 220 -19.48 6.92 -31.84
C GLN A 220 -19.20 6.47 -30.41
N GLU A 221 -20.17 5.78 -29.81
CA GLU A 221 -19.94 5.16 -28.50
C GLU A 221 -19.06 3.92 -28.65
N GLU A 222 -17.98 3.88 -27.87
CA GLU A 222 -17.08 2.75 -27.73
C GLU A 222 -17.27 2.09 -26.37
N VAL A 223 -16.97 0.80 -26.29
CA VAL A 223 -16.95 0.05 -25.02
C VAL A 223 -15.49 -0.18 -24.64
N VAL A 224 -15.02 0.47 -23.58
CA VAL A 224 -13.67 0.28 -23.05
C VAL A 224 -13.74 -0.49 -21.74
N TYR A 225 -12.98 -1.57 -21.61
CA TYR A 225 -12.86 -2.27 -20.35
C TYR A 225 -11.90 -1.49 -19.43
N GLN A 226 -12.45 -0.82 -18.42
CA GLN A 226 -11.64 -0.23 -17.37
C GLN A 226 -11.39 -1.29 -16.29
N GLU A 227 -10.12 -1.54 -16.01
CA GLU A 227 -9.69 -2.25 -14.83
C GLU A 227 -10.19 -1.49 -13.59
N TYR A 228 -10.80 -2.19 -12.64
CA TYR A 228 -11.23 -1.62 -11.37
C TYR A 228 -9.98 -1.16 -10.61
N ASP A 229 -9.58 0.09 -10.78
CA ASP A 229 -8.47 0.67 -10.03
C ASP A 229 -8.97 0.97 -8.60
N PRO A 230 -8.61 0.15 -7.58
CA PRO A 230 -9.08 0.37 -6.22
C PRO A 230 -8.37 1.62 -5.70
N TRP A 231 -9.03 2.76 -5.84
CA TRP A 231 -8.71 4.05 -5.23
C TRP A 231 -7.27 4.17 -4.67
N PRO A 232 -6.31 4.79 -5.40
CA PRO A 232 -4.91 4.93 -4.96
C PRO A 232 -4.74 5.92 -3.79
N GLY A 233 -5.82 6.27 -3.10
CA GLY A 233 -5.85 7.23 -2.01
C GLY A 233 -5.07 6.72 -0.81
N PHE A 234 -3.89 7.32 -0.57
CA PHE A 234 -3.16 7.21 0.68
C PHE A 234 -4.10 7.44 1.87
N SER A 235 -4.54 6.36 2.51
CA SER A 235 -5.24 6.43 3.79
C SER A 235 -4.22 6.85 4.84
N ILE A 236 -4.35 8.10 5.30
CA ILE A 236 -3.67 8.66 6.48
C ILE A 236 -4.01 7.89 7.78
N THR A 237 -4.90 6.91 7.71
CA THR A 237 -5.34 6.03 8.80
C THR A 237 -4.59 4.70 8.88
N ALA A 238 -3.71 4.38 7.92
CA ALA A 238 -2.89 3.16 7.97
C ALA A 238 -1.66 3.38 8.87
N GLY A 239 -1.86 3.40 10.20
CA GLY A 239 -0.76 3.64 11.12
C GLY A 239 -1.11 3.63 12.60
N VAL A 240 -1.98 2.74 13.07
CA VAL A 240 -2.03 2.46 14.52
C VAL A 240 -0.83 1.55 14.84
N ASN A 241 0.17 2.07 15.56
CA ASN A 241 1.47 1.47 15.95
C ASN A 241 2.66 1.63 14.99
N TYR A 242 2.56 2.41 13.91
CA TYR A 242 3.79 2.90 13.27
C TYR A 242 4.19 4.23 13.91
N ASP A 243 5.48 4.40 14.21
CA ASP A 243 6.08 5.67 14.64
C ASP A 243 6.24 6.63 13.44
N LEU A 244 5.17 6.81 12.67
CA LEU A 244 5.10 7.73 11.52
C LEU A 244 4.98 9.19 11.96
N LEU A 245 4.78 9.44 13.26
CA LEU A 245 4.75 10.80 13.79
C LEU A 245 6.17 11.39 13.87
N ASP A 246 7.20 10.55 14.05
CA ASP A 246 8.59 11.00 14.20
C ASP A 246 9.47 10.78 12.95
N ILE A 247 8.96 10.08 11.92
CA ILE A 247 9.66 9.94 10.64
C ILE A 247 9.34 11.17 9.76
N ALA A 248 10.36 11.98 9.50
CA ALA A 248 10.23 13.12 8.60
C ALA A 248 9.76 12.64 7.20
N PRO A 249 8.68 13.21 6.63
CA PRO A 249 8.24 12.85 5.29
C PRO A 249 9.38 13.05 4.27
N PRO A 250 9.44 12.22 3.21
CA PRO A 250 10.43 12.40 2.16
C PRO A 250 10.43 13.85 1.66
N PRO A 251 11.59 14.45 1.33
CA PRO A 251 11.68 15.86 0.96
C PRO A 251 10.73 16.29 -0.17
N GLY A 252 10.33 15.37 -1.05
CA GLY A 252 9.37 15.62 -2.15
C GLY A 252 7.89 15.44 -1.79
N HIS A 253 7.56 15.01 -0.57
CA HIS A 253 6.19 14.74 -0.11
C HIS A 253 5.78 15.57 1.12
N VAL A 254 6.59 16.57 1.47
CA VAL A 254 6.20 17.54 2.50
C VAL A 254 5.05 18.38 1.96
N ARG A 255 3.95 18.49 2.70
CA ARG A 255 2.86 19.39 2.34
C ARG A 255 3.40 20.82 2.34
N LEU A 256 3.34 21.48 1.19
CA LEU A 256 3.60 22.90 1.09
C LEU A 256 2.36 23.65 1.56
N GLU A 257 2.47 24.40 2.65
CA GLU A 257 1.39 25.29 3.07
C GLU A 257 1.28 26.45 2.07
N THR A 258 0.20 26.45 1.29
CA THR A 258 0.02 27.43 0.21
C THR A 258 -0.24 28.84 0.71
N GLY A 259 -0.63 29.01 1.98
CA GLY A 259 -1.03 30.31 2.54
C GLY A 259 -2.33 30.87 1.95
N ILE A 260 -3.02 30.13 1.08
CA ILE A 260 -4.28 30.53 0.47
C ILE A 260 -5.42 30.32 1.48
N VAL A 261 -6.17 31.39 1.74
CA VAL A 261 -7.30 31.41 2.66
C VAL A 261 -8.60 31.54 1.86
N PRO A 262 -9.60 30.68 2.06
CA PRO A 262 -10.90 30.82 1.40
C PRO A 262 -11.53 32.18 1.75
N PRO A 263 -11.88 33.03 0.78
CA PRO A 263 -12.56 34.28 1.06
C PRO A 263 -13.95 33.99 1.65
N GLY A 264 -14.28 34.61 2.77
CA GLY A 264 -15.63 34.49 3.34
C GLY A 264 -16.67 35.10 2.41
N ALA A 265 -17.89 34.53 2.40
CA ALA A 265 -18.98 35.00 1.54
C ALA A 265 -19.42 36.45 1.84
N LEU A 266 -19.21 36.93 3.06
CA LEU A 266 -19.56 38.28 3.52
C LEU A 266 -18.38 38.88 4.29
N PRO A 267 -17.60 39.82 3.71
CA PRO A 267 -16.36 40.33 4.31
C PRO A 267 -16.52 40.87 5.73
N ALA A 268 -17.62 41.56 6.03
CA ALA A 268 -17.87 42.14 7.35
C ALA A 268 -18.14 41.08 8.44
N LEU A 269 -18.74 39.96 8.06
CA LEU A 269 -18.92 38.82 8.96
C LEU A 269 -17.63 38.02 9.07
N ASP A 270 -16.88 37.91 7.98
CA ASP A 270 -15.63 37.17 7.95
C ASP A 270 -14.57 37.79 8.88
N GLU A 271 -14.48 39.11 8.89
CA GLU A 271 -13.60 39.87 9.80
C GLU A 271 -13.94 39.63 11.28
N GLN A 272 -15.23 39.50 11.63
CA GLN A 272 -15.64 39.24 13.01
C GLN A 272 -15.26 37.82 13.47
N TRP A 273 -15.23 36.85 12.55
CA TRP A 273 -14.99 35.45 12.87
C TRP A 273 -13.52 35.05 12.71
N ARG A 274 -12.75 35.74 11.86
CA ARG A 274 -11.33 35.50 11.58
C ARG A 274 -10.51 36.81 11.56
N PRO A 275 -10.50 37.57 12.68
CA PRO A 275 -9.83 38.88 12.73
C PRO A 275 -8.33 38.82 12.40
N GLU A 276 -7.70 37.67 12.57
CA GLU A 276 -6.29 37.42 12.23
C GLU A 276 -5.95 37.67 10.75
N TYR A 277 -6.91 37.51 9.83
CA TYR A 277 -6.69 37.76 8.40
C TYR A 277 -6.92 39.21 7.97
N TYR A 278 -7.35 40.07 8.90
CA TYR A 278 -7.71 41.47 8.67
C TYR A 278 -6.80 42.48 9.39
N VAL A 279 -5.74 41.99 10.05
CA VAL A 279 -4.81 42.82 10.81
C VAL A 279 -4.02 43.74 9.87
N ASN A 280 -3.86 45.02 10.25
CA ASN A 280 -3.13 46.01 9.44
C ASN A 280 -3.77 46.33 8.07
N GLY A 281 -5.09 46.10 7.92
CA GLY A 281 -5.82 46.44 6.69
C GLY A 281 -5.58 45.47 5.53
N THR A 282 -4.96 44.33 5.78
CA THR A 282 -5.01 43.20 4.84
C THR A 282 -6.40 42.60 4.83
N ASN A 283 -6.70 41.82 3.80
CA ASN A 283 -7.89 41.00 3.73
C ASN A 283 -7.51 39.67 3.06
N PRO A 284 -8.36 38.63 3.15
CA PRO A 284 -8.09 37.33 2.53
C PRO A 284 -7.76 37.40 1.03
N LEU A 285 -8.33 38.36 0.30
CA LEU A 285 -8.02 38.54 -1.12
C LEU A 285 -6.57 39.01 -1.33
N MET A 286 -6.10 39.99 -0.55
CA MET A 286 -4.72 40.47 -0.61
C MET A 286 -3.72 39.40 -0.15
N LEU A 287 -4.06 38.63 0.90
CA LEU A 287 -3.25 37.50 1.36
C LEU A 287 -3.13 36.43 0.27
N ASN A 288 -4.23 36.09 -0.40
CA ASN A 288 -4.21 35.13 -1.50
C ASN A 288 -3.38 35.61 -2.68
N GLN A 289 -3.44 36.91 -3.03
CA GLN A 289 -2.59 37.45 -4.10
C GLN A 289 -1.09 37.33 -3.76
N GLN A 290 -0.72 37.60 -2.51
CA GLN A 290 0.66 37.46 -2.06
C GLN A 290 1.10 35.98 -2.04
N ALA A 291 0.25 35.09 -1.53
CA ALA A 291 0.47 33.64 -1.52
C ALA A 291 0.67 33.08 -2.94
N LEU A 292 -0.17 33.50 -3.89
CA LEU A 292 -0.07 33.10 -5.29
C LEU A 292 1.26 33.55 -5.92
N GLN A 293 1.71 34.77 -5.66
CA GLN A 293 3.02 35.25 -6.14
C GLN A 293 4.18 34.45 -5.56
N GLN A 294 4.09 34.08 -4.28
CA GLN A 294 5.10 33.25 -3.63
C GLN A 294 5.14 31.85 -4.26
N LEU A 295 3.99 31.18 -4.41
CA LEU A 295 3.90 29.85 -5.02
C LEU A 295 4.43 29.83 -6.47
N GLN A 296 4.14 30.87 -7.25
CA GLN A 296 4.71 31.04 -8.59
C GLN A 296 6.22 31.21 -8.57
N THR A 297 6.76 31.94 -7.58
CA THR A 297 8.21 32.11 -7.39
C THR A 297 8.89 30.80 -6.99
N GLU A 298 8.19 29.96 -6.23
CA GLU A 298 8.64 28.63 -5.81
C GLU A 298 8.47 27.55 -6.92
N GLY A 299 7.94 27.92 -8.09
CA GLY A 299 7.76 27.02 -9.23
C GLY A 299 6.59 26.04 -9.05
N VAL A 300 5.67 26.31 -8.12
CA VAL A 300 4.50 25.47 -7.86
C VAL A 300 3.47 25.71 -8.97
N PRO A 301 3.10 24.68 -9.75
CA PRO A 301 2.14 24.85 -10.84
C PRO A 301 0.75 25.26 -10.35
N ASN A 302 0.09 26.19 -11.07
CA ASN A 302 -1.20 26.74 -10.67
C ASN A 302 -2.28 25.68 -10.40
N TYR A 303 -2.30 24.62 -11.22
CA TYR A 303 -3.28 23.54 -11.14
C TYR A 303 -3.27 22.80 -9.80
N THR A 304 -2.19 22.89 -9.02
CA THR A 304 -2.08 22.23 -7.71
C THR A 304 -2.87 22.93 -6.60
N TYR A 305 -3.31 24.18 -6.79
CA TYR A 305 -3.95 24.97 -5.74
C TYR A 305 -5.16 25.80 -6.19
N ASP A 306 -5.41 25.95 -7.49
CA ASP A 306 -6.55 26.73 -8.02
C ASP A 306 -7.81 25.88 -8.33
N GLY A 307 -7.73 24.56 -8.13
CA GLY A 307 -8.81 23.61 -8.41
C GLY A 307 -8.84 23.08 -9.85
N SER A 308 -7.94 23.55 -10.73
CA SER A 308 -7.81 23.06 -12.13
C SER A 308 -7.00 21.76 -12.27
N MET A 309 -6.65 21.10 -11.17
CA MET A 309 -5.98 19.78 -11.17
C MET A 309 -6.71 18.76 -12.04
N SER A 310 -8.05 18.78 -12.02
CA SER A 310 -8.88 17.89 -12.83
C SER A 310 -8.71 18.16 -14.33
N ASP A 311 -8.69 19.43 -14.75
CA ASP A 311 -8.45 19.82 -16.15
C ASP A 311 -7.04 19.43 -16.60
N TYR A 312 -6.04 19.57 -15.72
CA TYR A 312 -4.68 19.12 -16.00
C TYR A 312 -4.61 17.60 -16.26
N TYR A 313 -5.29 16.79 -15.44
CA TYR A 313 -5.36 15.34 -15.64
C TYR A 313 -6.11 14.96 -16.91
N LEU A 314 -7.23 15.62 -17.21
CA LEU A 314 -7.96 15.40 -18.46
C LEU A 314 -7.08 15.71 -19.68
N GLN A 315 -6.31 16.80 -19.63
CA GLN A 315 -5.42 17.18 -20.72
C GLN A 315 -4.23 16.23 -20.89
N THR A 316 -3.64 15.76 -19.78
CA THR A 316 -2.52 14.80 -19.84
C THR A 316 -2.95 13.41 -20.29
N GLN A 317 -4.18 12.98 -19.98
CA GLN A 317 -4.73 11.71 -20.47
C GLN A 317 -5.10 11.74 -21.97
N GLN A 318 -5.41 12.92 -22.53
CA GLN A 318 -5.72 13.09 -23.95
C GLN A 318 -4.48 13.06 -24.87
N HIS A 319 -3.26 12.97 -24.33
CA HIS A 319 -2.11 12.65 -25.16
C HIS A 319 -2.09 11.14 -25.41
N PRO A 320 -2.45 10.66 -26.61
CA PRO A 320 -2.31 9.25 -26.93
C PRO A 320 -0.86 8.86 -26.66
N ARG A 321 -0.67 7.78 -25.91
CA ARG A 321 0.63 7.13 -25.78
C ARG A 321 1.14 6.94 -27.20
N VAL A 322 2.15 7.70 -27.59
CA VAL A 322 2.83 7.47 -28.86
C VAL A 322 3.58 6.17 -28.62
N GLU A 323 2.94 5.06 -28.97
CA GLU A 323 3.63 3.79 -29.12
C GLU A 323 4.74 4.05 -30.13
N ASP A 324 5.99 3.98 -29.67
CA ASP A 324 7.14 4.03 -30.56
C ASP A 324 7.00 2.83 -31.51
N PRO A 325 6.76 3.05 -32.83
CA PRO A 325 6.56 1.95 -33.76
C PRO A 325 7.84 1.13 -33.99
N ASN A 326 8.98 1.53 -33.40
CA ASN A 326 10.28 0.90 -33.58
C ASN A 326 10.93 0.42 -32.25
N GLY A 327 10.15 0.25 -31.18
CA GLY A 327 10.67 -0.28 -29.91
C GLY A 327 11.07 -1.75 -30.01
N ASP A 328 12.37 -1.99 -30.22
CA ASP A 328 13.04 -3.29 -30.06
C ASP A 328 12.79 -3.82 -28.63
N ASP A 329 12.29 -5.05 -28.51
CA ASP A 329 11.90 -5.75 -27.27
C ASP A 329 13.11 -6.11 -26.38
N SER A 330 13.96 -5.15 -26.06
CA SER A 330 15.02 -5.34 -25.07
C SER A 330 14.67 -4.60 -23.78
N GLU A 331 14.22 -5.40 -22.81
CA GLU A 331 14.16 -5.16 -21.36
C GLU A 331 14.69 -3.81 -20.88
N GLY A 332 13.79 -2.97 -20.34
CA GLY A 332 14.18 -1.74 -19.66
C GLY A 332 13.02 -1.07 -18.94
N GLU A 333 12.96 -1.28 -17.62
CA GLU A 333 12.39 -0.41 -16.58
C GLU A 333 11.10 0.37 -16.89
N LEU A 334 10.01 -0.01 -16.20
CA LEU A 334 8.86 0.83 -15.92
C LEU A 334 9.29 2.01 -15.02
N GLY A 335 9.86 3.04 -15.63
CA GLY A 335 10.18 4.30 -14.97
C GLY A 335 8.94 5.17 -14.79
N ILE A 336 8.63 5.52 -13.54
CA ILE A 336 7.87 6.72 -13.20
C ILE A 336 8.53 7.90 -13.91
N VAL A 337 7.80 8.54 -14.84
CA VAL A 337 8.26 9.75 -15.52
C VAL A 337 8.31 10.88 -14.48
N THR A 338 9.50 11.20 -14.01
CA THR A 338 9.74 12.49 -13.35
C THR A 338 9.84 13.56 -14.43
N PRO A 339 9.19 14.74 -14.26
CA PRO A 339 9.32 15.82 -15.22
C PRO A 339 10.78 16.30 -15.24
N SER A 340 11.41 16.26 -16.41
CA SER A 340 12.79 16.72 -16.59
C SER A 340 12.89 18.19 -16.23
N GLY A 341 13.77 18.53 -15.28
CA GLY A 341 14.11 19.91 -14.95
C GLY A 341 14.62 20.65 -16.18
N GLY A 342 13.88 21.70 -16.56
CA GLY A 342 14.32 22.66 -17.56
C GLY A 342 15.47 23.50 -17.04
N ASN A 343 16.55 23.55 -17.81
CA ASN A 343 17.68 24.46 -17.60
C ASN A 343 17.22 25.94 -17.59
N GLN A 344 17.58 26.66 -16.54
CA GLN A 344 18.15 28.01 -16.62
C GLN A 344 19.38 28.10 -15.74
#